data_AF-A0A358SI82-F1
#
_entry.id   AF-A0A358SI82-F1
#
_cell.length_a   1.000
_cell.length_b   1.000
_cell.length_c   1.000
_cell.angle_alpha   90.00
_cell.angle_beta   90.00
_cell.angle_gamma   90.00
#
_symmetry.space_group_name_H-M   'P 1'
#
loop_
_entity.id
_entity.type
_entity.pdbx_description
1 polymer ?
#
loop_
_entity_poly.entity_id
_entity_poly.type
_entity_poly.pdbx_seq_one_letter_code
_entity_poly.pdbx_strand_id
1 'polypeptide(L)'
;MSSHREAPEIAQDPVADSTDLYAFVSPERPGTVTLIANYIPLQEPAGGPNFYEFGDDVLYEIHVDNNGDGRADVTFQFQFRTELRDPDTFLYNTGPIESLDSPNWNRRQFYSVTRVTQNSVQRLAAN
;
A
#
# COMPACT_ATOMS: atom_id res chain seq x y z
N MET A 1 -2.37 -1.08 -19.23
CA MET A 1 -1.81 -0.69 -17.92
C MET A 1 -2.41 0.65 -17.58
N SER A 2 -3.00 0.75 -16.39
CA SER A 2 -3.49 2.02 -15.87
C SER A 2 -2.36 2.72 -15.12
N SER A 3 -2.25 4.03 -15.28
CA SER A 3 -1.33 4.91 -14.57
C SER A 3 -1.93 6.31 -14.64
N HIS A 4 -1.77 7.09 -13.57
CA HIS A 4 -2.22 8.46 -13.49
C HIS A 4 -1.05 9.44 -13.34
N ARG A 5 0.16 9.03 -13.76
CA ARG A 5 1.37 9.91 -13.83
C ARG A 5 1.23 11.12 -14.74
N GLU A 6 0.12 11.24 -15.45
CA GLU A 6 -0.28 12.44 -16.18
C GLU A 6 -0.54 13.63 -15.24
N ALA A 7 -0.84 13.39 -13.95
CA ALA A 7 -0.94 14.43 -12.94
C ALA A 7 0.45 14.97 -12.55
N PRO A 8 0.67 16.30 -12.52
CA PRO A 8 1.99 16.90 -12.34
C PRO A 8 2.74 16.49 -11.06
N GLU A 9 2.02 16.30 -9.95
CA GLU A 9 2.61 15.94 -8.66
C GLU A 9 2.91 14.44 -8.56
N ILE A 10 2.04 13.59 -9.11
CA ILE A 10 2.25 12.13 -9.19
C ILE A 10 3.42 11.79 -10.11
N ALA A 11 3.73 12.63 -11.10
CA ALA A 11 4.95 12.47 -11.89
C ALA A 11 6.22 12.59 -11.03
N GLN A 12 6.19 13.41 -9.98
CA GLN A 12 7.28 13.65 -9.02
C GLN A 12 7.24 12.69 -7.81
N ASP A 13 6.06 12.15 -7.49
CA ASP A 13 5.85 11.10 -6.48
C ASP A 13 5.27 9.83 -7.14
N PRO A 14 6.12 8.99 -7.77
CA PRO A 14 5.66 7.82 -8.48
C PRO A 14 5.12 6.71 -7.57
N VAL A 15 5.43 6.72 -6.26
CA VAL A 15 4.90 5.73 -5.32
C VAL A 15 3.47 6.05 -4.88
N ALA A 16 3.02 7.28 -5.10
CA ALA A 16 1.62 7.68 -4.96
C ALA A 16 0.77 7.43 -6.23
N ASP A 17 1.35 6.88 -7.30
CA ASP A 17 0.61 6.60 -8.56
C ASP A 17 -0.42 5.48 -8.38
N SER A 18 -1.66 5.87 -8.12
CA SER A 18 -2.83 4.99 -8.12
C SER A 18 -3.12 4.54 -9.55
N THR A 19 -3.44 3.26 -9.71
CA THR A 19 -3.74 2.67 -11.03
C THR A 19 -5.24 2.38 -11.17
N ASP A 20 -5.79 1.56 -10.29
CA ASP A 20 -7.19 1.12 -10.35
C ASP A 20 -7.74 0.83 -8.94
N LEU A 21 -9.05 1.05 -8.77
CA LEU A 21 -9.84 0.60 -7.63
C LEU A 21 -10.85 -0.45 -8.11
N TYR A 22 -10.87 -1.61 -7.46
CA TYR A 22 -11.85 -2.66 -7.68
C TYR A 22 -12.76 -2.79 -6.47
N ALA A 23 -14.07 -2.86 -6.73
CA ALA A 23 -15.08 -3.08 -5.72
C ALA A 23 -16.06 -4.15 -6.20
N PHE A 24 -16.22 -5.22 -5.42
CA PHE A 24 -17.13 -6.30 -5.76
C PHE A 24 -17.66 -6.98 -4.49
N VAL A 25 -18.86 -7.55 -4.57
CA VAL A 25 -19.40 -8.38 -3.48
C VAL A 25 -18.56 -9.65 -3.36
N SER A 26 -18.10 -9.98 -2.15
CA SER A 26 -17.26 -11.16 -1.94
C SER A 26 -18.05 -12.43 -2.31
N PRO A 27 -17.53 -13.29 -3.21
CA PRO A 27 -18.20 -14.53 -3.58
C PRO A 27 -18.30 -15.51 -2.41
N GLU A 28 -17.34 -15.48 -1.48
CA GLU A 28 -17.30 -16.33 -0.29
C GLU A 28 -18.09 -15.74 0.88
N ARG A 29 -18.27 -14.41 0.91
CA ARG A 29 -19.01 -13.69 1.95
C ARG A 29 -19.97 -12.66 1.32
N PRO A 30 -21.13 -13.09 0.78
CA PRO A 30 -22.01 -12.22 0.00
C PRO A 30 -22.60 -11.02 0.74
N GLY A 31 -22.54 -11.00 2.08
CA GLY A 31 -22.91 -9.83 2.90
C GLY A 31 -21.81 -8.77 3.02
N THR A 32 -20.70 -8.90 2.29
CA THR A 32 -19.55 -8.00 2.36
C THR A 32 -19.12 -7.52 0.98
N VAL A 33 -18.53 -6.32 0.93
CA VAL A 33 -17.85 -5.79 -0.24
C VAL A 33 -16.34 -5.95 -0.06
N THR A 34 -15.67 -6.47 -1.07
CA THR A 34 -14.22 -6.48 -1.19
C THR A 34 -13.79 -5.23 -1.95
N LEU A 35 -12.83 -4.51 -1.39
CA LEU A 35 -12.19 -3.34 -1.99
C LEU A 35 -10.70 -3.65 -2.21
N ILE A 36 -10.19 -3.34 -3.39
CA ILE A 36 -8.77 -3.49 -3.74
C ILE A 36 -8.32 -2.22 -4.45
N ALA A 37 -7.30 -1.55 -3.91
CA ALA A 37 -6.66 -0.40 -4.55
C ALA A 37 -5.24 -0.80 -4.98
N ASN A 38 -4.90 -0.53 -6.24
CA ASN A 38 -3.59 -0.84 -6.80
C ASN A 38 -2.77 0.44 -7.01
N TYR A 39 -1.50 0.38 -6.67
CA TYR A 39 -0.53 1.47 -6.82
C TYR A 39 0.74 0.97 -7.47
N ILE A 40 1.55 1.90 -7.98
CA ILE A 40 2.87 1.61 -8.55
C ILE A 40 2.74 0.66 -9.76
N PRO A 41 2.29 1.16 -10.93
CA PRO A 41 2.17 0.32 -12.11
C PRO A 41 3.54 -0.20 -12.55
N LEU A 42 3.52 -1.16 -13.49
CA LEU A 42 4.69 -1.49 -14.30
C LEU A 42 5.87 -2.15 -13.55
N GLN A 43 5.59 -2.95 -12.53
CA GLN A 43 6.64 -3.59 -11.74
C GLN A 43 7.35 -4.73 -12.50
N GLU A 44 8.55 -4.47 -13.02
CA GLU A 44 9.39 -5.50 -13.63
C GLU A 44 10.13 -6.34 -12.56
N PRO A 45 9.99 -7.68 -12.58
CA PRO A 45 10.57 -8.55 -11.54
C PRO A 45 12.10 -8.61 -11.55
N ALA A 46 12.77 -8.24 -12.66
CA ALA A 46 14.21 -8.28 -12.80
C ALA A 46 14.94 -6.96 -12.40
N GLY A 47 14.21 -5.98 -11.87
CA GLY A 47 14.70 -4.61 -11.61
C GLY A 47 15.63 -4.41 -10.40
N GLY A 48 16.32 -5.44 -9.92
CA GLY A 48 17.23 -5.33 -8.77
C GLY A 48 18.35 -4.29 -8.98
N PRO A 49 18.98 -3.77 -7.91
CA PRO A 49 18.83 -4.16 -6.50
C PRO A 49 17.69 -3.45 -5.75
N ASN A 50 16.98 -2.52 -6.41
CA ASN A 50 15.90 -1.73 -5.81
C ASN A 50 14.55 -2.24 -6.32
N PHE A 51 13.79 -2.89 -5.43
CA PHE A 51 12.44 -3.34 -5.74
C PHE A 51 11.41 -2.25 -5.42
N TYR A 52 10.24 -2.35 -6.05
CA TYR A 52 9.13 -1.43 -5.84
C TYR A 52 8.58 -1.55 -4.41
N GLU A 53 8.33 -0.41 -3.76
CA GLU A 53 7.85 -0.33 -2.39
C GLU A 53 6.85 0.82 -2.26
N PHE A 54 5.93 0.73 -1.28
CA PHE A 54 5.05 1.86 -0.96
C PHE A 54 5.86 3.00 -0.31
N GLY A 55 5.38 4.23 -0.47
CA GLY A 55 6.00 5.39 0.17
C GLY A 55 5.79 5.38 1.69
N ASP A 56 6.86 5.67 2.43
CA ASP A 56 6.81 5.85 3.88
C ASP A 56 6.17 7.20 4.29
N ASP A 57 6.11 8.14 3.35
CA ASP A 57 5.57 9.49 3.48
C ASP A 57 4.19 9.66 2.82
N VAL A 58 3.62 8.59 2.25
CA VAL A 58 2.32 8.61 1.59
C VAL A 58 1.24 8.00 2.50
N LEU A 59 0.14 8.72 2.68
CA LEU A 59 -1.08 8.19 3.30
C LEU A 59 -2.03 7.69 2.20
N TYR A 60 -2.13 6.38 2.06
CA TYR A 60 -3.00 5.76 1.08
C TYR A 60 -4.40 5.58 1.67
N GLU A 61 -5.45 6.02 0.97
CA GLU A 61 -6.81 5.99 1.50
C GLU A 61 -7.84 5.44 0.50
N ILE A 62 -8.79 4.67 1.01
CA ILE A 62 -10.03 4.32 0.31
C ILE A 62 -11.18 4.99 1.04
N HIS A 63 -11.87 5.88 0.33
CA HIS A 63 -13.00 6.66 0.85
C HIS A 63 -14.30 5.98 0.44
N VAL A 64 -15.17 5.70 1.42
CA VAL A 64 -16.46 5.06 1.21
C VAL A 64 -17.57 5.99 1.69
N ASP A 65 -18.33 6.51 0.72
CA ASP A 65 -19.63 7.14 0.94
C ASP A 65 -20.72 6.08 0.71
N ASN A 66 -21.48 5.76 1.76
CA ASN A 66 -22.55 4.77 1.69
C ASN A 66 -23.95 5.39 1.71
N ASN A 67 -24.04 6.73 1.77
CA ASN A 67 -25.30 7.46 1.87
C ASN A 67 -25.56 8.39 0.66
N GLY A 68 -24.54 8.65 -0.16
CA GLY A 68 -24.60 9.40 -1.42
C GLY A 68 -24.48 10.92 -1.27
N ASP A 69 -23.99 11.43 -0.13
CA ASP A 69 -23.82 12.87 0.12
C ASP A 69 -22.48 13.44 -0.38
N GLY A 70 -21.61 12.60 -0.94
CA GLY A 70 -20.29 12.97 -1.44
C GLY A 70 -19.24 13.12 -0.34
N ARG A 71 -19.51 12.66 0.88
CA ARG A 71 -18.58 12.65 2.01
C ARG A 71 -18.35 11.23 2.47
N ALA A 72 -17.10 10.89 2.77
CA ALA A 72 -16.79 9.55 3.26
C ALA A 72 -17.43 9.32 4.65
N ASP A 73 -18.25 8.28 4.78
CA ASP A 73 -18.74 7.76 6.05
C ASP A 73 -17.66 6.90 6.73
N VAL A 74 -16.87 6.20 5.91
CA VAL A 74 -15.77 5.34 6.32
C VAL A 74 -14.57 5.57 5.43
N THR A 75 -13.41 5.82 6.03
CA THR A 75 -12.12 5.87 5.34
C THR A 75 -11.25 4.73 5.85
N PHE A 76 -10.67 3.96 4.92
CA PHE A 76 -9.62 3.00 5.24
C PHE A 76 -8.28 3.60 4.88
N GLN A 77 -7.43 3.78 5.89
CA GLN A 77 -6.10 4.35 5.77
C GLN A 77 -5.05 3.26 5.85
N PHE A 78 -4.12 3.28 4.91
CA PHE A 78 -2.95 2.40 4.84
C PHE A 78 -1.69 3.25 4.96
N GLN A 79 -0.83 2.86 5.88
CA GLN A 79 0.49 3.48 6.06
C GLN A 79 1.55 2.39 6.02
N PHE A 80 2.66 2.71 5.38
CA PHE A 80 3.79 1.82 5.25
C PHE A 80 5.01 2.41 5.94
N ARG A 81 5.91 1.54 6.38
CA ARG A 81 7.16 1.96 6.99
C ARG A 81 8.26 0.99 6.63
N THR A 82 9.39 1.53 6.22
CA THR A 82 10.55 0.76 5.82
C THR A 82 11.60 0.75 6.93
N GLU A 83 12.13 -0.43 7.22
CA GLU A 83 13.24 -0.61 8.16
C GLU A 83 14.42 -1.29 7.45
N LEU A 84 15.62 -0.82 7.77
CA LEU A 84 16.87 -1.50 7.43
C LEU A 84 17.35 -2.28 8.64
N ARG A 85 17.62 -3.57 8.47
CA ARG A 85 18.21 -4.42 9.51
C ARG A 85 19.70 -4.11 9.72
N ASP A 86 20.40 -3.82 8.64
CA ASP A 86 21.78 -3.38 8.56
C ASP A 86 21.79 -1.93 8.03
N PRO A 87 22.01 -0.92 8.91
CA PRO A 87 21.99 0.48 8.51
C PRO A 87 23.23 0.90 7.71
N ASP A 88 24.27 0.06 7.62
CA ASP A 88 25.49 0.35 6.87
C ASP A 88 25.30 0.13 5.36
N THR A 89 24.14 -0.39 4.93
CA THR A 89 23.81 -0.61 3.52
C THR A 89 22.34 -0.35 3.20
N PHE A 90 22.08 0.25 2.04
CA PHE A 90 20.73 0.51 1.52
C PHE A 90 20.15 -0.68 0.73
N LEU A 91 20.95 -1.72 0.47
CA LEU A 91 20.57 -2.84 -0.38
C LEU A 91 19.34 -3.58 0.18
N TYR A 92 18.45 -4.03 -0.71
CA TYR A 92 17.28 -4.81 -0.34
C TYR A 92 17.67 -6.11 0.40
N ASN A 93 18.68 -6.80 -0.13
CA ASN A 93 19.21 -8.03 0.44
C ASN A 93 20.73 -8.12 0.24
N THR A 94 21.41 -8.79 1.16
CA THR A 94 22.88 -9.00 1.14
C THR A 94 23.28 -10.41 0.67
N GLY A 95 22.29 -11.22 0.31
CA GLY A 95 22.41 -12.59 -0.17
C GLY A 95 21.02 -13.20 -0.45
N PRO A 96 20.93 -14.49 -0.81
CA PRO A 96 19.64 -15.14 -1.06
C PRO A 96 18.66 -15.04 0.12
N ILE A 97 17.38 -14.76 -0.16
CA ILE A 97 16.31 -14.80 0.83
C ILE A 97 15.60 -16.14 0.72
N GLU A 98 15.82 -17.03 1.70
CA GLU A 98 15.24 -18.38 1.72
C GLU A 98 14.02 -18.50 2.64
N SER A 99 13.79 -17.49 3.50
CA SER A 99 12.67 -17.43 4.44
C SER A 99 12.40 -15.98 4.87
N LEU A 100 11.24 -15.76 5.52
CA LEU A 100 10.86 -14.45 6.08
C LEU A 100 11.82 -13.95 7.18
N ASP A 101 12.53 -14.86 7.85
CA ASP A 101 13.49 -14.52 8.90
C ASP A 101 14.93 -14.46 8.40
N SER A 102 15.16 -14.66 7.09
CA SER A 102 16.49 -14.70 6.49
C SER A 102 17.35 -13.53 6.97
N PRO A 103 18.58 -13.78 7.45
CA PRO A 103 19.51 -12.72 7.85
C PRO A 103 19.87 -11.83 6.65
N ASN A 104 19.75 -12.35 5.43
CA ASN A 104 20.06 -11.64 4.20
C ASN A 104 18.96 -10.65 3.78
N TRP A 105 17.75 -10.70 4.37
CA TRP A 105 16.68 -9.75 4.05
C TRP A 105 16.82 -8.48 4.88
N ASN A 106 17.42 -7.45 4.27
CA ASN A 106 17.82 -6.22 4.93
C ASN A 106 16.71 -5.15 4.96
N ARG A 107 16.14 -4.82 3.80
CA ARG A 107 15.11 -3.77 3.66
C ARG A 107 13.71 -4.39 3.75
N ARG A 108 13.01 -4.14 4.85
CA ARG A 108 11.69 -4.71 5.15
C ARG A 108 10.65 -3.61 5.22
N GLN A 109 9.50 -3.84 4.61
CA GLN A 109 8.36 -2.92 4.68
C GLN A 109 7.23 -3.53 5.53
N PHE A 110 6.77 -2.73 6.48
CA PHE A 110 5.67 -3.04 7.39
C PHE A 110 4.47 -2.16 7.06
N TYR A 111 3.28 -2.57 7.49
CA TYR A 111 2.07 -1.82 7.22
C TYR A 111 1.19 -1.65 8.45
N SER A 112 0.26 -0.70 8.35
CA SER A 112 -0.89 -0.61 9.23
C SER A 112 -2.15 -0.27 8.44
N VAL A 113 -3.29 -0.76 8.92
CA VAL A 113 -4.61 -0.43 8.39
C VAL A 113 -5.46 0.17 9.50
N THR A 114 -5.99 1.35 9.26
CA THR A 114 -6.85 2.06 10.20
C THR A 114 -8.19 2.38 9.54
N ARG A 115 -9.28 2.07 10.23
CA ARG A 115 -10.63 2.49 9.86
C ARG A 115 -10.97 3.77 10.60
N VAL A 116 -11.31 4.81 9.85
CA VAL A 116 -11.75 6.10 10.35
C VAL A 116 -13.22 6.28 9.99
N THR A 117 -14.02 6.67 10.96
CA THR A 117 -15.42 7.12 10.80
C THR A 117 -15.60 8.44 11.55
N GLN A 118 -16.76 9.09 11.40
CA GLN A 118 -17.04 10.35 12.12
C GLN A 118 -16.85 10.24 13.65
N ASN A 119 -17.10 9.06 14.21
CA ASN A 119 -17.13 8.86 15.67
C ASN A 119 -16.02 7.95 16.19
N SER A 120 -15.19 7.38 15.31
CA SER A 120 -14.19 6.40 15.74
C SER A 120 -12.98 6.32 14.82
N VAL A 121 -11.83 6.04 15.43
CA VAL A 121 -10.60 5.65 14.75
C VAL A 121 -10.19 4.30 15.34
N GLN A 122 -10.10 3.28 14.49
CA GLN A 122 -9.80 1.92 14.91
C GLN A 122 -8.71 1.32 14.03
N ARG A 123 -7.58 0.94 14.64
CA ARG A 123 -6.56 0.14 13.96
C ARG A 123 -7.09 -1.28 13.75
N LEU A 124 -7.19 -1.69 12.49
CA LEU A 124 -7.70 -3.01 12.09
C LEU A 124 -6.58 -4.05 12.03
N ALA A 125 -5.40 -3.65 11.56
CA ALA A 125 -4.26 -4.54 11.38
C ALA A 125 -2.93 -3.77 11.42
N ALA A 126 -1.87 -4.49 11.76
CA ALA A 126 -0.48 -4.08 11.58
C ALA A 126 0.45 -5.29 11.69
N ASN A 127 1.64 -5.17 11.14
CA ASN A 127 2.73 -6.13 11.32
C ASN A 127 4.07 -5.46 11.59
#